data_AF-A0A947TZ38-F1
#
_entry.id   AF-A0A947TZ38-F1
#
_cell.length_a   1.000
_cell.length_b   1.000
_cell.length_c   1.000
_cell.angle_alpha   90.00
_cell.angle_beta   90.00
_cell.angle_gamma   90.00
#
_symmetry.space_group_name_H-M   'P 1'
#
loop_
_entity.id
_entity.type
_entity.pdbx_description
1 polymer ?
#
loop_
_entity_poly.entity_id
_entity_poly.type
_entity_poly.pdbx_seq_one_letter_code
_entity_poly.pdbx_strand_id
1 'polypeptide(L)'
;MINDLERAIEAMLFASDAPLDPRQVAGRLGDEMTPGQVRTIIEAIAARHAGSGIELVERGGHWHFQTPADLAHLLRRERDDPRKLSRAAA
;
A
#
# COMPACT_ATOMS: atom_id res chain seq x y z
N MET A 1 17.43 11.84 7.28
CA MET A 1 17.24 10.62 8.09
C MET A 1 15.74 10.48 8.27
N ILE A 2 15.18 9.29 8.01
CA ILE A 2 13.73 9.05 8.16
C ILE A 2 13.42 9.09 9.66
N ASN A 3 12.43 9.88 10.07
CA ASN A 3 12.00 9.91 11.46
C ASN A 3 10.93 8.83 11.74
N ASP A 4 10.63 8.58 13.01
CA ASP A 4 9.71 7.50 13.38
C ASP A 4 8.28 7.72 12.88
N LEU A 5 7.85 8.98 12.71
CA LEU A 5 6.53 9.30 12.13
C LEU A 5 6.43 8.95 10.65
N GLU A 6 7.45 9.28 9.85
CA GLU A 6 7.50 8.91 8.44
C GLU A 6 7.50 7.38 8.28
N ARG A 7 8.25 6.66 9.13
CA ARG A 7 8.25 5.18 9.16
C ARG A 7 6.87 4.63 9.51
N ALA A 8 6.16 5.23 10.47
CA ALA A 8 4.82 4.82 10.85
C ALA A 8 3.81 5.04 9.72
N ILE A 9 3.89 6.18 9.01
CA ILE A 9 3.06 6.48 7.84
C ILE A 9 3.31 5.49 6.71
N GLU A 10 4.58 5.21 6.40
CA GLU A 10 4.95 4.21 5.41
C GLU A 10 4.40 2.81 5.77
N ALA A 11 4.53 2.39 7.03
CA ALA A 11 4.01 1.12 7.51
C ALA A 11 2.47 1.03 7.41
N MET A 12 1.76 2.11 7.74
CA MET A 12 0.29 2.16 7.63
C MET A 12 -0.17 2.04 6.18
N LEU A 13 0.51 2.70 5.23
CA LEU A 13 0.19 2.61 3.80
C LEU A 13 0.50 1.21 3.26
N PHE A 14 1.61 0.61 3.69
CA PHE A 14 2.02 -0.72 3.27
C PHE A 14 1.08 -1.81 3.76
N ALA A 15 0.64 -1.73 5.02
CA ALA A 15 -0.21 -2.75 5.64
C ALA A 15 -1.72 -2.60 5.29
N SER A 16 -2.11 -1.55 4.57
CA SER A 16 -3.53 -1.30 4.27
C SER A 16 -4.00 -2.09 3.06
N ASP A 17 -5.09 -2.85 3.23
CA ASP A 17 -5.75 -3.57 2.14
C ASP A 17 -6.54 -2.66 1.18
N ALA A 18 -6.72 -1.39 1.54
CA ALA A 18 -7.44 -0.38 0.76
C ALA A 18 -6.66 0.93 0.66
N PRO A 19 -6.83 1.71 -0.43
CA PRO A 19 -6.22 3.03 -0.55
C PRO A 19 -6.63 3.95 0.61
N LEU A 20 -5.67 4.70 1.14
CA LEU A 20 -5.86 5.62 2.27
C LEU A 20 -5.71 7.06 1.84
N ASP A 21 -6.58 7.94 2.34
CA ASP A 21 -6.40 9.38 2.26
C ASP A 21 -5.60 9.94 3.47
N PRO A 22 -5.04 11.17 3.37
CA PRO A 22 -4.26 11.77 4.45
C PRO A 22 -5.04 12.02 5.74
N ARG A 23 -6.37 12.16 5.66
CA ARG A 23 -7.22 12.35 6.84
C ARG A 23 -7.38 11.03 7.60
N GLN A 24 -7.53 9.92 6.88
CA GLN A 24 -7.57 8.58 7.47
C GLN A 24 -6.26 8.23 8.16
N VAL A 25 -5.13 8.57 7.53
CA VAL A 25 -3.80 8.35 8.13
C VAL A 25 -3.59 9.28 9.34
N ALA A 26 -3.91 10.58 9.22
CA ALA A 26 -3.83 11.53 10.34
C ALA A 26 -4.69 11.08 11.53
N GLY A 27 -5.92 10.61 11.28
CA GLY A 27 -6.82 10.12 12.33
C GLY A 27 -6.26 8.93 13.12
N ARG A 28 -5.35 8.13 12.53
CA ARG A 28 -4.65 7.03 13.24
C ARG A 28 -3.47 7.52 14.07
N LEU A 29 -2.91 8.68 13.71
CA LEU A 29 -1.83 9.36 14.45
C LEU A 29 -2.35 10.32 15.52
N GLY A 30 -3.67 10.52 15.62
CA GLY A 30 -4.28 11.48 16.55
C GLY A 30 -3.91 12.93 16.22
N ASP A 31 -3.68 13.74 17.26
CA ASP A 31 -3.39 15.17 17.12
C ASP A 31 -1.92 15.48 16.76
N GLU A 32 -1.10 14.46 16.52
CA GLU A 32 0.33 14.63 16.22
C GLU A 32 0.55 15.32 14.86
N MET A 33 -0.35 15.12 13.90
CA MET A 33 -0.20 15.66 12.55
C MET A 33 -1.52 16.07 11.90
N THR A 34 -1.49 17.19 11.18
CA THR A 34 -2.59 17.59 10.31
C THR A 34 -2.61 16.76 9.02
N PRO A 35 -3.77 16.60 8.34
CA PRO A 35 -3.84 15.92 7.04
C PRO A 35 -2.94 16.54 5.96
N GLY A 36 -2.65 17.85 6.04
CA GLY A 36 -1.73 18.52 5.13
C GLY A 36 -0.28 18.08 5.33
N GLN A 37 0.17 17.98 6.58
CA GLN A 37 1.52 17.49 6.90
C GLN A 37 1.66 16.01 6.53
N VAL A 38 0.63 15.20 6.80
CA VAL A 38 0.60 13.80 6.40
C VAL A 38 0.73 13.66 4.89
N ARG A 39 -0.03 14.45 4.10
CA ARG A 39 0.11 14.46 2.64
C ARG A 39 1.55 14.71 2.19
N THR A 40 2.22 15.73 2.76
CA THR A 40 3.61 16.03 2.41
C THR A 40 4.55 14.84 2.68
N ILE A 41 4.33 14.11 3.77
CA ILE A 41 5.11 12.90 4.08
C ILE A 41 4.79 11.78 3.09
N ILE A 42 3.51 11.56 2.77
CA ILE A 42 3.09 10.56 1.79
C ILE A 42 3.73 10.84 0.41
N GLU A 43 3.79 12.11 -0.01
CA GLU A 43 4.45 12.53 -1.25
C GLU A 43 5.96 12.25 -1.22
N ALA A 44 6.63 12.48 -0.08
CA ALA A 44 8.04 12.14 0.10
C ALA A 44 8.28 10.63 0.03
N ILE A 45 7.40 9.81 0.64
CA ILE A 45 7.45 8.36 0.54
C ILE A 45 7.26 7.93 -0.93
N ALA A 46 6.28 8.49 -1.63
CA ALA A 46 6.04 8.18 -3.04
C ALA A 46 7.25 8.50 -3.92
N ALA A 47 7.91 9.64 -3.71
CA ALA A 47 9.12 10.02 -4.43
C ALA A 47 10.28 9.02 -4.20
N ARG A 48 10.40 8.45 -2.99
CA ARG A 48 11.42 7.45 -2.67
C ARG A 48 11.18 6.10 -3.32
N HIS A 49 9.92 5.71 -3.48
CA HIS A 49 9.53 4.45 -4.13
C HIS A 49 9.38 4.57 -5.65
N ALA A 50 9.55 5.77 -6.22
CA ALA A 50 9.50 5.97 -7.66
C ALA A 50 10.55 5.13 -8.39
N GLY A 51 10.10 4.30 -9.34
CA GLY A 51 10.97 3.40 -10.11
C GLY A 51 11.42 2.14 -9.37
N SER A 52 10.90 1.89 -8.16
CA SER A 52 11.13 0.63 -7.42
C SER A 52 10.13 -0.46 -7.84
N GLY A 53 10.37 -1.70 -7.43
CA GLY A 53 9.46 -2.83 -7.73
C GLY A 53 8.11 -2.78 -7.00
N ILE A 54 7.97 -1.85 -6.06
CA ILE A 54 6.73 -1.41 -5.44
C ILE A 54 6.70 0.11 -5.51
N GLU A 55 5.57 0.69 -5.90
CA GLU A 55 5.38 2.12 -6.02
C GLU A 55 4.14 2.55 -5.24
N LEU A 56 4.21 3.74 -4.62
CA LEU A 56 3.08 4.34 -3.93
C LEU A 56 2.39 5.31 -4.89
N VAL A 57 1.13 5.05 -5.24
CA VAL A 57 0.41 5.82 -6.26
C VAL A 57 -0.82 6.52 -5.70
N GLU A 58 -1.10 7.72 -6.22
CA GLU A 58 -2.33 8.47 -5.91
C GLU A 58 -3.45 8.16 -6.92
N ARG A 59 -4.65 7.90 -6.42
CA ARG A 59 -5.90 7.75 -7.18
C ARG A 59 -7.04 8.43 -6.43
N GLY A 60 -7.58 9.51 -6.98
CA GLY A 60 -8.71 10.23 -6.38
C GLY A 60 -8.43 10.71 -4.95
N GLY A 61 -7.22 11.19 -4.67
CA GLY A 61 -6.84 11.64 -3.32
C GLY A 61 -6.65 10.51 -2.30
N HIS A 62 -6.43 9.27 -2.75
CA HIS A 62 -6.07 8.13 -1.91
C HIS A 62 -4.77 7.49 -2.42
N TRP A 63 -3.99 6.94 -1.51
CA TRP A 63 -2.69 6.33 -1.77
C TRP A 63 -2.69 4.86 -1.41
N HIS A 64 -2.04 4.04 -2.24
CA HIS A 64 -1.77 2.63 -1.96
C HIS A 64 -0.49 2.20 -2.66
N PHE A 65 0.15 1.18 -2.10
CA PHE A 65 1.24 0.51 -2.79
C PHE A 65 0.70 -0.40 -3.89
N GLN A 66 1.37 -0.38 -5.03
CA GLN A 66 1.13 -1.31 -6.14
C GLN A 66 2.47 -1.78 -6.72
N THR A 67 2.44 -2.93 -7.40
CA THR A 67 3.55 -3.32 -8.27
C THR A 67 3.40 -2.64 -9.63
N PRO A 68 4.47 -2.06 -10.20
CA PRO A 68 4.47 -1.53 -11.56
C PRO A 68 3.94 -2.53 -12.59
N ALA A 69 3.22 -2.02 -13.59
CA ALA A 69 2.52 -2.87 -14.57
C ALA A 69 3.46 -3.75 -15.40
N ASP A 70 4.68 -3.28 -15.66
CA ASP A 70 5.73 -4.02 -16.35
C ASP A 70 6.25 -5.22 -15.54
N LEU A 71 6.17 -5.19 -14.21
CA LEU A 71 6.54 -6.29 -13.32
C LEU A 71 5.37 -7.23 -12.97
N ALA A 72 4.14 -6.85 -13.29
CA ALA A 72 2.93 -7.61 -12.94
C ALA A 72 2.94 -9.06 -13.49
N HIS A 73 3.62 -9.30 -14.62
CA HIS A 73 3.74 -10.64 -15.21
C HIS A 73 4.53 -11.62 -14.34
N LEU A 74 5.49 -11.14 -13.54
CA LEU A 74 6.29 -11.96 -12.63
C LEU A 74 5.51 -12.42 -11.39
N LEU A 75 4.48 -11.66 -11.01
CA LEU A 75 3.67 -11.93 -9.82
C LEU A 75 2.40 -12.74 -10.12
N ARG A 76 2.16 -13.07 -11.40
CA ARG A 76 1.09 -14.01 -11.76
C ARG A 76 1.44 -15.39 -11.20
N ARG A 77 0.84 -15.74 -10.06
CA ARG A 77 0.76 -17.14 -9.64
C ARG A 77 -0.02 -17.91 -10.71
N GLU A 78 0.55 -19.00 -11.23
CA GLU A 78 -0.28 -20.06 -11.78
C GLU A 78 -1.33 -20.37 -10.71
N ARG A 79 -2.60 -20.11 -11.01
CA ARG A 79 -3.68 -20.55 -10.14
C ARG A 79 -3.56 -22.07 -10.09
N ASP A 80 -3.07 -22.60 -8.99
CA ASP A 80 -3.42 -23.95 -8.58
C ASP A 80 -4.94 -23.94 -8.45
N ASP A 81 -5.60 -24.37 -9.53
CA ASP A 81 -7.02 -24.64 -9.55
C ASP A 81 -7.26 -25.57 -8.35
N PRO A 82 -8.06 -25.17 -7.34
CA PRO A 82 -8.30 -26.02 -6.19
C PRO A 82 -8.98 -27.28 -6.73
N ARG A 83 -8.17 -28.33 -6.97
CA ARG A 83 -8.66 -29.62 -7.45
C ARG A 83 -9.79 -30.00 -6.54
N LYS A 84 -11.01 -29.95 -7.08
CA LYS A 84 -12.21 -30.40 -6.39
C LYS A 84 -11.93 -31.83 -5.95
N LEU A 85 -11.65 -32.02 -4.66
CA LEU A 85 -11.65 -33.34 -4.04
C LEU A 85 -13.08 -33.86 -4.21
N SER A 86 -13.29 -34.63 -5.28
CA SER A 86 -14.54 -35.34 -5.47
C SER A 86 -14.67 -36.29 -4.29
N ARG A 87 -15.64 -36.03 -3.42
CA ARG A 87 -15.97 -36.90 -2.32
C ARG A 87 -16.54 -38.19 -2.91
N ALA A 88 -15.69 -39.18 -3.12
CA ALA A 88 -16.12 -40.56 -3.33
C ALA A 88 -16.63 -41.06 -1.97
N ALA A 89 -17.94 -41.00 -1.77
CA ALA A 89 -18.61 -41.79 -0.76
C ALA A 89 -19.10 -43.06 -1.47
N ALA A 90 -18.41 -44.17 -1.18
CA ALA A 90 -18.88 -45.52 -1.41
C ALA A 90 -19.85 -45.92 -0.29
#